data_AF-A0A928VB49-F1
#
_entry.id   AF-A0A928VB49-F1
#
_cell.length_a   1.000
_cell.length_b   1.000
_cell.length_c   1.000
_cell.angle_alpha   90.00
_cell.angle_beta   90.00
_cell.angle_gamma   90.00
#
_symmetry.space_group_name_H-M   'P 1'
#
loop_
_entity.id
_entity.type
_entity.pdbx_description
1 polymer ?
#
loop_
_entity_poly.entity_id
_entity_poly.type
_entity_poly.pdbx_seq_one_letter_code
_entity_poly.pdbx_strand_id
1 'polypeptide(L)'
;MSGNMNSNTSNRGNEGLKALREEAGLNKSQMAKATGISARMWQRYENEGRMPESIDFVLRTAVLTGKSVDEVLKLIGFKYPSREQLLQEIENAETPTT
;
A
#
# COMPACT_ATOMS: atom_id res chain seq x y z
N MET A 1 -13.27 -33.92 8.41
CA MET A 1 -13.59 -32.52 8.73
C MET A 1 -12.51 -31.65 8.12
N SER A 2 -12.94 -30.69 7.33
CA SER A 2 -12.18 -30.07 6.25
C SER A 2 -10.99 -29.23 6.69
N GLY A 3 -9.87 -29.45 5.99
CA GLY A 3 -9.13 -28.39 5.31
C GLY A 3 -8.36 -27.40 6.18
N ASN A 4 -7.16 -27.80 6.59
CA ASN A 4 -6.09 -26.87 6.96
C ASN A 4 -5.65 -26.12 5.69
N MET A 5 -6.30 -25.01 5.36
CA MET A 5 -5.96 -24.15 4.22
C MET A 5 -4.74 -23.29 4.59
N ASN A 6 -3.57 -23.87 4.37
CA ASN A 6 -2.30 -23.17 4.32
C ASN A 6 -2.35 -22.21 3.12
N SER A 7 -2.70 -20.94 3.34
CA SER A 7 -2.74 -19.92 2.29
C SER A 7 -1.32 -19.56 1.88
N ASN A 8 -0.83 -20.33 0.93
CA ASN A 8 0.37 -20.13 0.14
C ASN A 8 0.34 -18.71 -0.47
N THR A 9 0.80 -17.71 0.28
CA THR A 9 0.70 -16.28 -0.04
C THR A 9 1.83 -15.87 -0.97
N SER A 10 1.85 -16.46 -2.16
CA SER A 10 2.49 -15.83 -3.31
C SER A 10 1.58 -14.71 -3.85
N ASN A 11 1.15 -13.79 -2.97
CA ASN A 11 0.33 -12.66 -3.36
C ASN A 11 1.26 -11.60 -3.92
N ARG A 12 1.63 -11.75 -5.19
CA ARG A 12 2.59 -10.86 -5.85
C ARG A 12 2.07 -9.42 -6.00
N GLY A 13 0.82 -9.14 -5.63
CA GLY A 13 0.13 -7.87 -5.85
C GLY A 13 -0.53 -7.28 -4.61
N ASN A 14 -0.83 -5.98 -4.65
CA ASN A 14 -1.56 -5.28 -3.58
C ASN A 14 -3.08 -5.43 -3.79
N GLU A 15 -3.67 -6.51 -3.26
CA GLU A 15 -5.11 -6.76 -3.35
C GLU A 15 -5.97 -5.64 -2.75
N GLY A 16 -5.45 -4.93 -1.74
CA GLY A 16 -6.13 -3.77 -1.17
C GLY A 16 -6.29 -2.62 -2.15
N LEU A 17 -5.29 -2.33 -2.98
CA LEU A 17 -5.40 -1.31 -4.03
C LEU A 17 -6.42 -1.69 -5.11
N LYS A 18 -6.47 -2.98 -5.45
CA LYS A 18 -7.48 -3.49 -6.39
C LYS A 18 -8.89 -3.30 -5.85
N ALA A 19 -9.12 -3.67 -4.58
CA ALA A 19 -10.40 -3.50 -3.91
C ALA A 19 -10.82 -2.03 -3.84
N LEU A 20 -9.92 -1.14 -3.42
CA LEU A 20 -10.16 0.31 -3.36
C LEU A 20 -10.64 0.88 -4.70
N ARG A 21 -9.98 0.48 -5.79
CA ARG A 21 -10.36 0.91 -7.14
C ARG A 21 -11.73 0.37 -7.56
N GLU A 22 -12.01 -0.89 -7.29
CA GLU A 22 -13.27 -1.55 -7.67
C GLU A 22 -14.46 -0.99 -6.88
N GLU A 23 -14.28 -0.71 -5.59
CA GLU A 23 -15.27 -0.03 -4.74
C GLU A 23 -15.57 1.39 -5.23
N ALA A 24 -14.57 2.10 -5.74
CA ALA A 24 -14.75 3.41 -6.37
C ALA A 24 -15.40 3.34 -7.77
N GLY A 25 -15.62 2.15 -8.32
CA GLY A 25 -16.17 1.96 -9.67
C GLY A 25 -15.24 2.42 -10.79
N LEU A 26 -13.92 2.48 -10.53
CA LEU A 26 -12.93 3.03 -11.46
C LEU A 26 -12.19 1.91 -12.20
N ASN A 27 -11.83 2.16 -13.46
CA ASN A 27 -10.84 1.35 -14.16
C ASN A 27 -9.41 1.79 -13.79
N LYS A 28 -8.41 0.97 -14.12
CA LYS A 28 -7.00 1.22 -13.76
C LYS A 28 -6.48 2.56 -14.28
N SER A 29 -6.90 2.98 -15.47
CA SER A 29 -6.47 4.24 -16.09
C SER A 29 -7.07 5.45 -15.37
N GLN A 30 -8.36 5.40 -15.04
CA GLN A 30 -9.05 6.45 -14.29
C GLN A 30 -8.43 6.62 -12.91
N MET A 31 -8.19 5.51 -12.20
CA MET A 31 -7.59 5.53 -10.87
C MET A 31 -6.16 6.08 -10.89
N ALA A 32 -5.34 5.64 -11.84
CA ALA A 32 -3.98 6.16 -12.03
C ALA A 32 -3.99 7.68 -12.29
N LYS A 33 -4.86 8.16 -13.19
CA LYS A 33 -5.02 9.58 -13.48
C LYS A 33 -5.44 10.38 -12.24
N ALA A 34 -6.40 9.87 -11.48
CA ALA A 34 -6.93 10.54 -10.30
C ALA A 34 -5.91 10.61 -9.15
N THR A 35 -5.06 9.58 -9.02
CA THR A 35 -3.98 9.49 -8.03
C THR A 35 -2.66 10.11 -8.49
N GLY A 36 -2.61 10.69 -9.70
CA GLY A 36 -1.44 11.41 -10.20
C GLY A 36 -0.27 10.53 -10.65
N ILE A 37 -0.49 9.24 -10.90
CA ILE A 37 0.54 8.30 -11.34
C ILE A 37 0.27 7.76 -12.74
N SER A 38 1.28 7.16 -13.37
CA SER A 38 1.08 6.47 -14.65
C SER A 38 0.27 5.18 -14.48
N ALA A 39 -0.50 4.80 -15.50
CA ALA A 39 -1.23 3.52 -15.51
C ALA A 39 -0.29 2.31 -15.33
N ARG A 40 0.96 2.41 -15.85
CA ARG A 40 2.00 1.40 -15.63
C ARG A 40 2.38 1.30 -14.15
N MET A 41 2.55 2.42 -13.46
CA MET A 41 2.87 2.44 -12.03
C MET A 41 1.73 1.85 -11.20
N TRP A 42 0.48 2.21 -11.53
CA TRP A 42 -0.71 1.59 -10.90
C TRP A 42 -0.71 0.07 -11.07
N GLN A 43 -0.46 -0.42 -12.28
CA GLN A 43 -0.38 -1.85 -12.56
C GLN A 43 0.74 -2.53 -11.75
N ARG A 44 1.89 -1.87 -11.56
CA ARG A 44 2.97 -2.38 -10.70
C ARG A 44 2.53 -2.49 -9.24
N TYR A 45 1.82 -1.50 -8.72
CA TYR A 45 1.33 -1.56 -7.35
C TYR A 45 0.33 -2.71 -7.17
N GLU A 46 -0.63 -2.86 -8.08
CA GLU A 46 -1.60 -3.96 -8.02
C GLU A 46 -0.98 -5.35 -8.24
N ASN A 47 0.09 -5.49 -9.02
CA ASN A 47 0.58 -6.80 -9.48
C ASN A 47 1.97 -7.22 -8.99
N GLU A 48 2.81 -6.27 -8.55
CA GLU A 48 4.21 -6.49 -8.15
C GLU A 48 4.44 -6.20 -6.65
N GLY A 49 3.39 -5.82 -5.91
CA GLY A 49 3.44 -5.69 -4.45
C GLY A 49 4.24 -4.48 -3.97
N ARG A 50 4.59 -3.57 -4.88
CA ARG A 50 5.30 -2.34 -4.55
C ARG A 50 4.34 -1.35 -3.89
N MET A 51 4.76 -0.77 -2.77
CA MET A 51 3.95 0.25 -2.09
C MET A 51 4.12 1.63 -2.73
N PRO A 52 3.06 2.46 -2.77
CA PRO A 52 3.18 3.88 -3.03
C PRO A 52 3.98 4.56 -1.91
N GLU A 53 4.96 5.38 -2.30
CA GLU A 53 5.79 6.16 -1.35
C GLU A 53 5.23 7.58 -1.13
N SER A 54 4.29 8.02 -1.97
CA SER A 54 3.75 9.38 -1.93
C SER A 54 2.55 9.49 -1.01
N ILE A 55 2.60 10.42 -0.04
CA ILE A 55 1.44 10.77 0.78
C ILE A 55 0.28 11.33 -0.06
N ASP A 56 0.57 12.05 -1.15
CA ASP A 56 -0.45 12.60 -2.06
C ASP A 56 -1.27 11.48 -2.71
N PHE A 57 -0.63 10.36 -3.05
CA PHE A 57 -1.34 9.16 -3.55
C PHE A 57 -2.35 8.63 -2.52
N VAL A 58 -1.92 8.52 -1.26
CA VAL A 58 -2.75 7.99 -0.17
C VAL A 58 -3.95 8.91 0.08
N LEU A 59 -3.70 10.23 0.16
CA LEU A 59 -4.75 11.23 0.37
C LEU A 59 -5.78 11.24 -0.75
N ARG A 60 -5.34 11.22 -2.02
CA ARG A 60 -6.25 11.14 -3.17
C ARG A 60 -7.07 9.86 -3.16
N THR A 61 -6.45 8.74 -2.85
CA THR A 61 -7.13 7.44 -2.75
C THR A 61 -8.20 7.45 -1.66
N ALA A 62 -7.89 8.01 -0.49
CA ALA A 62 -8.85 8.17 0.62
C ALA A 62 -10.07 8.98 0.19
N VAL A 63 -9.85 10.15 -0.44
CA VAL A 63 -10.95 11.00 -0.94
C VAL A 63 -11.78 10.30 -2.02
N LEU A 64 -11.15 9.63 -2.99
CA LEU A 64 -11.84 8.94 -4.08
C LEU A 64 -12.70 7.77 -3.60
N THR A 65 -12.27 7.08 -2.55
CA THR A 65 -12.92 5.87 -2.03
C THR A 65 -13.83 6.14 -0.84
N GLY A 66 -13.87 7.39 -0.34
CA GLY A 66 -14.63 7.75 0.85
C GLY A 66 -14.11 7.10 2.14
N LYS A 67 -12.89 6.56 2.14
CA LYS A 67 -12.27 5.92 3.30
C LYS A 67 -11.36 6.88 4.06
N SER A 68 -11.08 6.56 5.32
CA SER A 68 -10.05 7.27 6.07
C SER A 68 -8.64 6.95 5.54
N VAL A 69 -7.70 7.85 5.80
CA VAL A 69 -6.27 7.65 5.47
C VAL A 69 -5.72 6.38 6.13
N ASP A 70 -6.09 6.12 7.38
CA ASP A 70 -5.66 4.93 8.13
C ASP A 70 -6.16 3.63 7.49
N GLU A 71 -7.42 3.59 7.03
CA GLU A 71 -7.95 2.42 6.32
C GLU A 71 -7.21 2.18 5.00
N VAL A 72 -6.91 3.23 4.23
CA VAL A 72 -6.12 3.10 3.00
C VAL A 72 -4.74 2.54 3.31
N LEU A 73 -4.04 3.08 4.32
CA LEU A 73 -2.71 2.60 4.74
C LEU A 73 -2.74 1.11 5.13
N LYS A 74 -3.75 0.69 5.90
CA LYS A 74 -3.95 -0.72 6.27
C LYS A 74 -4.18 -1.60 5.04
N LEU A 75 -5.05 -1.18 4.13
CA LEU A 75 -5.38 -1.93 2.91
C LEU A 75 -4.17 -2.09 1.98
N ILE A 76 -3.32 -1.07 1.87
CA ILE A 76 -2.11 -1.17 1.06
C ILE A 76 -0.97 -1.95 1.74
N GLY A 77 -1.18 -2.44 2.96
CA GLY A 77 -0.21 -3.24 3.70
C GLY A 77 0.86 -2.40 4.41
N PHE A 78 0.64 -1.10 4.60
CA PHE A 78 1.55 -0.26 5.36
C PHE A 78 1.61 -0.73 6.81
N LYS A 79 2.82 -0.91 7.33
CA LYS A 79 3.06 -1.29 8.72
C LYS A 79 3.57 -0.09 9.48
N TYR A 80 2.84 0.33 10.50
CA TYR A 80 3.31 1.38 11.41
C TYR A 80 4.56 0.87 12.14
N PRO A 81 5.70 1.59 12.05
CA PRO A 81 6.83 1.28 12.89
C PRO A 81 6.47 1.56 14.36
N SER A 82 6.97 0.74 15.27
CA SER A 82 6.85 1.02 16.69
C SER A 82 7.77 2.19 17.07
N ARG A 83 7.46 2.86 18.18
CA ARG A 83 8.30 3.94 18.70
C ARG A 83 9.72 3.44 18.97
N GLU A 84 9.86 2.23 19.50
CA GLU A 84 11.15 1.60 19.81
C GLU A 84 11.94 1.33 18.53
N GLN A 85 11.29 0.84 17.46
CA GLN A 85 11.95 0.62 16.17
C GLN A 85 12.54 1.91 15.61
N LEU A 86 11.77 3.00 15.63
CA LEU A 86 12.24 4.31 15.16
C LEU A 86 13.41 4.83 15.99
N LEU A 87 13.38 4.66 17.31
CA LEU A 87 14.48 5.09 18.18
C LEU A 87 15.76 4.30 17.89
N GLN A 88 15.67 3.00 17.65
CA GLN A 88 16.83 2.17 17.30
C GLN A 88 17.44 2.56 15.94
N GLU A 89 16.62 2.91 14.95
CA GLU A 89 17.08 3.38 13.64
C GLU A 89 17.88 4.69 13.75
N ILE A 90 17.44 5.62 14.61
CA ILE A 90 18.15 6.88 14.87
C ILE A 90 19.52 6.60 15.50
N GLU A 91 19.56 5.76 16.54
CA GLU A 91 20.82 5.40 17.22
C GLU A 91 21.84 4.77 16.25
N ASN A 92 21.38 3.85 15.40
CA ASN A 92 22.25 3.19 14.41
C ASN A 92 22.77 4.15 13.33
N ALA A 93 22.03 5.19 12.98
CA ALA A 93 22.44 6.20 11.99
C ALA A 93 23.53 7.15 12.53
N GLU A 94 23.59 7.34 13.85
CA GLU A 94 24.59 8.20 14.51
C GLU A 94 25.92 7.48 14.76
N THR A 95 25.97 6.15 14.66
CA THR A 95 27.18 5.34 14.73
C THR A 95 27.60 4.82 13.34
N PRO A 96 28.29 5.62 12.51
CA PRO A 96 28.80 5.10 11.25
C PRO A 96 29.85 4.01 11.55
N THR A 97 29.60 2.82 11.04
CA THR A 97 30.54 1.69 11.06
C THR A 97 31.90 2.16 10.56
N THR A 98 32.92 2.10 11.41
CA THR A 98 34.32 2.40 11.06
C THR A 98 34.92 1.28 10.23
#